data_AF-A0A6L5FB96-F1
#
_entry.id   AF-A0A6L5FB96-F1
#
_cell.length_a   1.000
_cell.length_b   1.000
_cell.length_c   1.000
_cell.angle_alpha   90.00
_cell.angle_beta   90.00
_cell.angle_gamma   90.00
#
_symmetry.space_group_name_H-M   'P 1'
#
loop_
_entity.id
_entity.type
_entity.pdbx_description
1 polymer ?
#
loop_
_entity_poly.entity_id
_entity_poly.type
_entity_poly.pdbx_seq_one_letter_code
_entity_poly.pdbx_strand_id
1 'polypeptide(L)'
;MTRNGPPPDYDLDDTLKLTTPAQVRAISNPLRTTILGLLHERAASVTELAKALERPKSTVAHHVNVLADAGLLRVVRTRRVRAIDERFYGRTA
;
A
#
# COMPACT_ATOMS: atom_id res chain seq x y z
N MET A 1 21.78 -9.03 4.04
CA MET A 1 21.88 -7.72 3.34
C MET A 1 20.52 -7.03 3.43
N THR A 2 20.19 -6.45 4.59
CA THR A 2 18.96 -5.68 4.78
C THR A 2 19.17 -4.28 4.21
N ARG A 3 18.67 -4.02 3.01
CA ARG A 3 18.53 -2.65 2.50
C ARG A 3 17.32 -2.03 3.23
N ASN A 4 17.55 -1.54 4.44
CA ASN A 4 16.58 -0.73 5.14
C ASN A 4 16.63 0.66 4.48
N GLY A 5 15.67 0.94 3.60
CA GLY A 5 15.47 2.30 3.10
C GLY A 5 15.13 3.23 4.27
N PRO A 6 15.19 4.56 4.09
CA PRO A 6 14.68 5.48 5.09
C PRO A 6 13.23 5.10 5.42
N PRO A 7 12.83 5.09 6.69
CA PRO A 7 11.46 4.77 7.08
C PRO A 7 10.49 5.71 6.33
N PRO A 8 9.28 5.24 6.01
CA PRO A 8 8.29 6.06 5.37
C PRO A 8 8.11 7.40 6.11
N ASP A 9 7.73 8.45 5.39
CA ASP A 9 7.54 9.81 5.89
C ASP A 9 6.28 9.99 6.78
N TYR A 10 5.78 8.89 7.36
CA TYR A 10 4.59 8.82 8.19
C TYR A 10 4.76 7.76 9.30
N ASP A 11 4.11 7.97 10.44
CA ASP A 11 4.17 7.07 11.60
C ASP A 11 3.63 5.67 11.25
N LEU A 12 4.30 4.62 11.72
CA LEU A 12 3.89 3.22 11.59
C LEU A 12 3.87 2.59 12.98
N ASP A 13 2.88 1.73 13.26
CA ASP A 13 2.95 0.87 14.43
C ASP A 13 4.06 -0.17 14.23
N ASP A 14 4.79 -0.55 15.29
CA ASP A 14 5.87 -1.55 15.19
C ASP A 14 5.38 -2.91 14.70
N THR A 15 4.13 -3.27 15.00
CA THR A 15 3.51 -4.53 14.56
C THR A 15 1.99 -4.40 14.38
N LEU A 16 1.44 -5.07 13.36
CA LEU A 16 -0.01 -5.26 13.20
C LEU A 16 -0.38 -6.73 13.46
N LYS A 17 -1.21 -6.97 14.47
CA LYS A 17 -1.81 -8.29 14.69
C LYS A 17 -2.94 -8.52 13.68
N LEU A 18 -2.83 -9.58 12.89
CA LEU A 18 -3.91 -10.03 12.02
C LEU A 18 -4.95 -10.76 12.87
N THR A 19 -6.08 -10.10 13.13
CA THR A 19 -7.15 -10.60 14.01
C THR A 19 -8.36 -11.09 13.23
N THR A 20 -8.41 -10.83 11.92
CA THR A 20 -9.55 -11.20 11.07
C THR A 20 -9.15 -12.13 9.93
N PRO A 21 -10.04 -13.06 9.52
CA PRO A 21 -9.82 -13.87 8.32
C PRO A 21 -9.66 -13.05 7.03
N ALA A 22 -10.26 -11.85 6.96
CA ALA A 22 -10.12 -10.94 5.82
C ALA A 22 -8.68 -10.45 5.68
N GLN A 23 -8.03 -10.07 6.77
CA GLN A 23 -6.60 -9.69 6.80
C GLN A 23 -5.70 -10.84 6.34
N VAL A 24 -5.93 -12.05 6.85
CA VAL A 24 -5.15 -13.23 6.44
C VAL A 24 -5.30 -13.49 4.94
N ARG A 25 -6.54 -13.50 4.41
CA ARG A 25 -6.77 -13.66 2.97
C ARG A 25 -6.16 -12.54 2.13
N ALA A 26 -6.14 -11.32 2.65
CA ALA A 26 -5.52 -10.19 1.97
C ALA A 26 -4.00 -10.39 1.80
N ILE A 27 -3.29 -10.89 2.81
CA ILE A 27 -1.83 -11.12 2.69
C ILE A 27 -1.46 -12.40 1.91
N SER A 28 -2.40 -13.34 1.70
CA SER A 28 -2.09 -14.59 0.98
C SER A 28 -1.95 -14.45 -0.55
N ASN A 29 -2.13 -13.25 -1.11
CA ASN A 29 -1.98 -13.03 -2.56
C ASN A 29 -0.61 -12.44 -2.88
N PRO A 30 0.15 -13.03 -3.82
CA PRO A 30 1.51 -12.57 -4.13
C PRO A 30 1.59 -11.09 -4.51
N LEU A 31 0.67 -10.58 -5.33
CA LEU A 31 0.69 -9.19 -5.77
C LEU A 31 0.40 -8.23 -4.61
N ARG A 32 -0.50 -8.60 -3.69
CA ARG A 32 -0.76 -7.81 -2.48
C ARG A 32 0.46 -7.77 -1.55
N THR A 33 1.17 -8.88 -1.40
CA THR A 33 2.43 -8.92 -0.64
C THR A 33 3.52 -8.07 -1.30
N THR A 34 3.61 -8.07 -2.64
CA THR A 34 4.51 -7.16 -3.36
C THR A 34 4.15 -5.69 -3.13
N ILE A 35 2.86 -5.34 -3.17
CA ILE A 35 2.38 -3.98 -2.88
C ILE A 35 2.76 -3.57 -1.45
N LEU A 36 2.54 -4.44 -0.46
CA LEU A 36 2.95 -4.18 0.93
C LEU A 36 4.46 -3.98 1.06
N GLY A 37 5.26 -4.73 0.31
CA GLY A 37 6.72 -4.54 0.24
C GLY A 37 7.11 -3.17 -0.33
N LEU A 38 6.51 -2.76 -1.45
CA LEU A 38 6.77 -1.43 -2.03
C LEU A 38 6.36 -0.30 -1.09
N LEU A 39 5.23 -0.44 -0.41
CA LEU A 39 4.70 0.56 0.52
C LEU A 39 5.44 0.61 1.85
N HIS A 40 6.23 -0.42 2.17
CA HIS A 40 7.17 -0.39 3.28
C HIS A 40 8.32 0.58 3.02
N GLU A 41 8.80 0.69 1.78
CA GLU A 41 9.90 1.58 1.42
C GLU A 41 9.43 3.04 1.32
N ARG A 42 8.24 3.28 0.75
CA ARG A 42 7.67 4.64 0.62
C ARG A 42 6.17 4.62 0.36
N ALA A 43 5.48 5.70 0.75
CA ALA A 43 4.12 5.93 0.27
C ALA A 43 4.08 6.04 -1.26
N ALA A 44 3.04 5.48 -1.87
CA ALA A 44 2.85 5.54 -3.32
C ALA A 44 1.37 5.65 -3.70
N SER A 45 1.10 6.30 -4.83
CA SER A 45 -0.25 6.32 -5.41
C SER A 45 -0.54 5.03 -6.19
N VAL A 46 -1.82 4.76 -6.47
CA VAL A 46 -2.21 3.64 -7.36
C VAL A 46 -1.54 3.77 -8.75
N THR A 47 -1.35 4.99 -9.25
CA THR A 47 -0.66 5.24 -10.52
C THR A 47 0.81 4.85 -10.44
N GLU A 48 1.49 5.24 -9.36
CA GLU A 48 2.91 4.91 -9.14
C GLU A 48 3.13 3.42 -8.94
N LEU A 49 2.26 2.76 -8.16
CA LEU A 49 2.28 1.31 -7.97
C LEU A 49 2.04 0.56 -9.28
N ALA A 50 1.06 0.97 -10.08
CA ALA A 50 0.78 0.35 -11.38
C ALA A 50 1.99 0.44 -12.33
N LYS A 51 2.67 1.59 -12.34
CA LYS A 51 3.90 1.78 -13.11
C LYS A 51 5.04 0.89 -12.60
N ALA A 52 5.27 0.84 -11.28
CA ALA A 52 6.33 0.05 -10.67
C ALA A 52 6.14 -1.47 -10.84
N LEU A 53 4.88 -1.92 -10.86
CA LEU A 53 4.52 -3.33 -11.00
C LEU A 53 4.33 -3.77 -12.45
N GLU A 54 4.38 -2.83 -13.40
CA GLU A 54 4.08 -3.06 -14.82
C GLU A 54 2.72 -3.76 -15.02
N ARG A 55 1.70 -3.30 -14.27
CA ARG A 55 0.33 -3.84 -14.29
C ARG A 55 -0.71 -2.77 -14.64
N PRO A 56 -1.88 -3.17 -15.18
CA PRO A 56 -2.98 -2.24 -15.39
C PRO A 56 -3.40 -1.53 -14.10
N LYS A 57 -3.70 -0.23 -14.21
CA LYS A 57 -4.12 0.60 -13.07
C LYS A 57 -5.37 0.05 -12.37
N SER A 58 -6.32 -0.50 -13.12
CA SER A 58 -7.54 -1.12 -12.56
C SER A 58 -7.22 -2.34 -11.69
N THR A 59 -6.31 -3.20 -12.14
CA THR A 59 -5.84 -4.35 -11.36
C THR A 59 -5.20 -3.91 -10.06
N VAL A 60 -4.26 -2.97 -10.11
CA VAL A 60 -3.60 -2.46 -8.90
C VAL A 60 -4.59 -1.77 -7.96
N ALA A 61 -5.52 -0.97 -8.50
CA ALA A 61 -6.58 -0.34 -7.71
C ALA A 61 -7.41 -1.36 -6.93
N HIS A 62 -7.80 -2.46 -7.57
CA HIS A 62 -8.54 -3.54 -6.90
C HIS A 62 -7.74 -4.10 -5.72
N HIS A 63 -6.46 -4.42 -5.90
CA HIS A 63 -5.63 -4.95 -4.82
C HIS A 63 -5.37 -3.96 -3.69
N VAL A 64 -5.17 -2.67 -4.02
CA VAL A 64 -5.04 -1.60 -3.03
C VAL A 64 -6.33 -1.45 -2.21
N ASN A 65 -7.50 -1.50 -2.86
CA ASN A 65 -8.78 -1.43 -2.16
C ASN A 65 -8.96 -2.62 -1.21
N VAL A 66 -8.70 -3.84 -1.66
CA VAL A 66 -8.77 -5.05 -0.80
C VAL A 66 -7.87 -4.92 0.44
N LEU A 67 -6.66 -4.37 0.27
CA LEU A 67 -5.74 -4.14 1.39
C LEU A 67 -6.22 -3.02 2.33
N ALA A 68 -6.76 -1.93 1.78
CA ALA A 68 -7.30 -0.82 2.56
C ALA A 68 -8.55 -1.25 3.35
N ASP A 69 -9.46 -2.00 2.73
CA ASP A 69 -10.67 -2.55 3.36
C ASP A 69 -10.33 -3.54 4.48
N ALA A 70 -9.20 -4.26 4.35
CA ALA A 70 -8.66 -5.12 5.40
C ALA A 70 -7.91 -4.35 6.51
N GLY A 71 -7.82 -3.01 6.42
CA GLY A 71 -7.10 -2.18 7.38
C GLY A 71 -5.57 -2.32 7.31
N LEU A 72 -5.04 -2.85 6.22
CA LEU A 72 -3.59 -3.05 6.03
C LEU A 72 -2.92 -1.83 5.38
N LEU A 73 -3.70 -1.00 4.69
CA LEU A 73 -3.26 0.26 4.10
C LEU A 73 -4.13 1.42 4.57
N ARG A 74 -3.54 2.61 4.60
CA ARG A 74 -4.26 3.87 4.82
C ARG A 74 -3.79 4.95 3.86
N VAL A 75 -4.64 5.95 3.62
CA VAL A 75 -4.23 7.15 2.90
C VAL A 75 -3.40 8.00 3.85
N VAL A 76 -2.13 8.22 3.51
CA VAL A 76 -1.18 8.98 4.35
C VAL A 76 -0.97 10.39 3.83
N ARG A 77 -1.22 10.62 2.54
CA ARG A 77 -1.11 11.92 1.89
C ARG A 77 -2.07 12.02 0.72
N THR A 78 -2.52 13.23 0.42
CA THR A 78 -3.20 13.55 -0.84
C THR A 78 -2.43 14.66 -1.56
N ARG A 79 -2.40 14.60 -2.89
CA ARG A 79 -1.80 15.64 -3.74
C ARG A 79 -2.77 16.00 -4.85
N ARG A 80 -3.06 17.29 -5.00
CA ARG A 80 -3.85 17.79 -6.13
C ARG A 80 -3.00 17.74 -7.41
N VAL A 81 -3.48 17.05 -8.43
CA VAL A 81 -2.91 17.04 -9.78
C VAL A 81 -3.98 17.61 -10.72
N ARG A 82 -3.80 18.88 -11.13
CA ARG A 82 -4.81 19.66 -11.87
C ARG A 82 -6.13 19.69 -11.08
N ALA A 83 -7.20 19.09 -11.62
CA ALA A 83 -8.53 19.03 -11.00
C ALA A 83 -8.76 17.75 -10.16
N ILE A 84 -7.79 16.83 -10.07
CA ILE A 84 -7.99 15.49 -9.47
C ILE A 84 -7.14 15.36 -8.21
N ASP A 85 -7.72 14.83 -7.12
CA ASP A 85 -6.98 14.46 -5.91
C ASP A 85 -6.35 13.06 -6.07
N GLU A 86 -5.02 13.01 -6.03
CA GLU A 86 -4.26 11.76 -6.02
C GLU A 86 -3.97 11.34 -4.57
N ARG A 87 -4.45 10.15 -4.19
CA ARG A 87 -4.23 9.55 -2.87
C ARG A 87 -2.94 8.73 -2.87
N PHE A 88 -2.12 8.92 -1.84
CA PHE A 88 -0.95 8.13 -1.54
C PHE A 88 -1.27 7.19 -0.39
N TYR A 89 -1.00 5.91 -0.62
CA TYR A 89 -1.23 4.84 0.35
C TYR A 89 0.07 4.52 1.06
N GLY A 90 -0.04 4.19 2.34
CA GLY A 90 1.02 3.66 3.19
C GLY A 90 0.53 2.47 4.00
N ARG A 91 1.44 1.69 4.59
CA ARG A 91 1.06 0.60 5.51
C ARG A 91 0.50 1.18 6.80
N THR A 92 -0.28 0.38 7.53
CA THR A 92 -0.76 0.73 8.88
C THR A 92 0.26 0.36 9.97
N ALA A 93 1.09 -0.65 9.72
CA ALA A 93 2.27 -1.06 10.49
C ALA A 93 3.36 -1.54 9.52
#